data_AF-A0A930X660-F1
#
_entry.id   AF-A0A930X660-F1
#
_cell.length_a   1.000
_cell.length_b   1.000
_cell.length_c   1.000
_cell.angle_alpha   90.00
_cell.angle_beta   90.00
_cell.angle_gamma   90.00
#
_symmetry.space_group_name_H-M   'P 1'
#
loop_
_entity.id
_entity.type
_entity.pdbx_description
1 polymer ?
#
loop_
_entity_poly.entity_id
_entity_poly.type
_entity_poly.pdbx_seq_one_letter_code
_entity_poly.pdbx_strand_id
1 'polypeptide(L)'
;MDSQNMAALVNVSMFLLILSALPFLAFVAYVVLNSPLATPLVRWRAENAFRKQNYDLAAKLYTQLQHWQEHLEGHVYARKAAQSLEMAGSLREALEHYRLAEDWPKVGHLLQETGQMEEAKAVFREHQIFARLVLCYELENDFLQAGLLYEQELDKRHKAEQSYKKALNDKDPEVRLSAQLYLVRLYLGSERAEEARSLYQQVEQEMNSSVQFQEFPELQVLRTTIGQLL
;
A
#
# COMPACT_ATOMS: atom_id res chain seq x y z
N MET A 1 -35.87 -69.55 -22.48
CA MET A 1 -35.49 -68.38 -21.67
C MET A 1 -36.20 -67.20 -22.32
N ASP A 2 -37.23 -66.67 -21.66
CA ASP A 2 -38.15 -65.73 -22.29
C ASP A 2 -37.47 -64.39 -22.60
N SER A 3 -37.86 -63.76 -23.70
CA SER A 3 -37.30 -62.47 -24.15
C SER A 3 -37.36 -61.39 -23.07
N GLN A 4 -38.37 -61.44 -22.19
CA GLN A 4 -38.52 -60.56 -21.04
C GLN A 4 -37.40 -60.74 -20.00
N ASN A 5 -36.99 -61.98 -19.74
CA ASN A 5 -35.90 -62.27 -18.80
C ASN A 5 -34.55 -61.81 -19.35
N MET A 6 -34.36 -61.86 -20.68
CA MET A 6 -33.14 -61.34 -21.32
C MET A 6 -33.07 -59.81 -21.25
N ALA A 7 -34.19 -59.10 -21.45
CA ALA A 7 -34.24 -57.64 -21.33
C ALA A 7 -33.97 -57.17 -19.89
N ALA A 8 -34.53 -57.85 -18.89
CA ALA A 8 -34.28 -57.53 -17.48
C ALA A 8 -32.80 -57.71 -17.10
N LEU A 9 -32.15 -58.76 -17.59
CA LEU A 9 -30.74 -59.05 -17.29
C LEU A 9 -29.79 -58.02 -17.93
N VAL A 10 -30.10 -57.54 -19.13
CA VAL A 10 -29.37 -56.45 -19.79
C VAL A 10 -29.54 -55.12 -19.04
N ASN A 11 -30.74 -54.81 -18.55
CA ASN A 11 -30.96 -53.58 -17.80
C ASN A 11 -30.22 -53.58 -16.44
N VAL A 12 -30.20 -54.72 -15.75
CA VAL A 12 -29.47 -54.87 -14.48
C VAL A 12 -27.96 -54.80 -14.69
N SER A 13 -27.42 -55.42 -15.75
CA SER A 13 -25.98 -55.34 -16.05
C SER A 13 -25.57 -53.92 -16.44
N MET A 14 -26.37 -53.21 -17.23
CA MET A 14 -26.13 -51.80 -17.57
C MET A 14 -26.18 -50.91 -16.32
N PHE A 15 -27.13 -51.15 -15.40
CA PHE A 15 -27.22 -50.40 -14.15
C PHE A 15 -25.99 -50.64 -13.25
N LEU A 16 -25.55 -51.90 -13.11
CA LEU A 16 -24.34 -52.22 -12.34
C LEU A 16 -23.08 -51.62 -12.95
N LEU A 17 -22.98 -51.58 -14.29
CA LEU A 17 -21.88 -50.91 -14.98
C LEU A 17 -21.87 -49.41 -14.69
N ILE A 18 -23.01 -48.73 -14.78
CA ILE A 18 -23.12 -47.30 -14.46
C ILE A 18 -22.76 -47.05 -13.00
N LEU A 19 -23.30 -47.86 -12.07
CA LEU A 19 -23.03 -47.73 -10.64
C LEU A 19 -21.55 -47.93 -10.32
N SER A 20 -20.88 -48.86 -11.02
CA SER A 20 -19.44 -49.10 -10.88
C SER A 20 -18.57 -47.97 -11.46
N ALA A 21 -19.09 -47.22 -12.44
CA ALA A 21 -18.41 -46.07 -13.05
C ALA A 21 -18.58 -44.77 -12.25
N LEU A 22 -19.63 -44.63 -11.42
CA LEU A 22 -19.85 -43.44 -10.58
C LEU A 22 -18.65 -43.02 -9.72
N PRO A 23 -17.98 -43.91 -8.97
CA PRO A 23 -16.81 -43.50 -8.18
C PRO A 23 -15.66 -43.01 -9.05
N PHE A 24 -15.46 -43.60 -10.23
CA PHE A 24 -14.45 -43.15 -11.18
C PHE A 24 -14.81 -41.77 -11.76
N LEU A 25 -16.06 -41.55 -12.15
CA LEU A 25 -16.53 -40.24 -12.63
C LEU A 25 -16.44 -39.18 -11.53
N ALA A 26 -16.77 -39.52 -10.29
CA ALA A 26 -16.63 -38.63 -9.14
C ALA A 26 -15.16 -38.28 -8.88
N PHE A 27 -14.25 -39.25 -9.00
CA PHE A 27 -12.81 -39.02 -8.89
C PHE A 27 -12.30 -38.11 -10.01
N VAL A 28 -12.66 -38.37 -11.27
CA VAL A 28 -12.27 -37.51 -12.40
C VAL A 28 -12.81 -36.09 -12.22
N ALA A 29 -14.08 -35.95 -11.81
CA ALA A 29 -14.66 -34.63 -11.51
C ALA A 29 -13.93 -33.94 -10.37
N TYR A 30 -13.58 -34.66 -9.30
CA TYR A 30 -12.80 -34.14 -8.19
C TYR A 30 -11.42 -33.65 -8.64
N VAL A 31 -10.70 -34.44 -9.44
CA VAL A 31 -9.39 -34.05 -9.98
C VAL A 31 -9.51 -32.81 -10.87
N VAL A 32 -10.48 -32.79 -11.78
CA VAL A 32 -10.69 -31.65 -12.68
C VAL A 32 -11.00 -30.38 -11.87
N LEU A 33 -11.91 -30.47 -10.89
CA LEU A 33 -12.33 -29.34 -10.05
C LEU A 33 -11.20 -28.83 -9.14
N ASN A 34 -10.20 -29.65 -8.83
CA ASN A 34 -9.03 -29.27 -8.04
C ASN A 34 -7.79 -28.99 -8.90
N SER A 35 -7.94 -28.86 -10.22
CA SER A 35 -6.85 -28.59 -11.15
C SER A 35 -6.96 -27.19 -11.77
N PRO A 36 -5.86 -26.65 -12.31
CA PRO A 36 -5.87 -25.40 -13.08
C PRO A 36 -6.84 -25.40 -14.27
N LEU A 37 -7.27 -26.57 -14.76
CA LEU A 37 -8.28 -26.66 -15.83
C LEU A 37 -9.65 -26.12 -15.40
N ALA A 38 -9.95 -26.12 -14.09
CA ALA A 38 -11.18 -25.56 -13.56
C ALA A 38 -11.11 -24.06 -13.28
N THR A 39 -10.02 -23.37 -13.62
CA THR A 39 -9.84 -21.93 -13.36
C THR A 39 -11.05 -21.08 -13.78
N PRO A 40 -11.64 -21.21 -14.99
CA PRO A 40 -12.81 -20.39 -15.37
C PRO A 40 -14.00 -20.58 -14.43
N LEU A 41 -14.24 -21.83 -14.00
CA LEU A 41 -15.33 -22.15 -13.08
C LEU A 41 -15.05 -21.63 -11.67
N VAL A 42 -13.84 -21.83 -11.15
CA VAL A 42 -13.44 -21.35 -9.81
C VAL A 42 -13.47 -19.83 -9.77
N ARG A 43 -13.01 -19.15 -10.83
CA ARG A 43 -13.13 -17.70 -10.98
C ARG A 43 -14.57 -17.22 -10.93
N TRP A 44 -15.46 -17.84 -11.71
CA TRP A 44 -16.90 -17.52 -11.68
C TRP A 44 -17.48 -17.73 -10.28
N ARG A 45 -17.13 -18.82 -9.58
CA ARG A 45 -17.57 -19.09 -8.21
C ARG A 45 -17.05 -18.05 -7.21
N ALA A 46 -15.79 -17.66 -7.33
CA ALA A 46 -15.17 -16.64 -6.49
C ALA A 46 -15.86 -15.28 -6.65
N GLU A 47 -16.07 -14.85 -7.91
CA GLU A 47 -16.76 -13.60 -8.22
C GLU A 47 -18.22 -13.62 -7.72
N ASN A 48 -18.93 -14.74 -7.88
CA ASN A 48 -20.29 -14.89 -7.38
C ASN A 48 -20.35 -14.88 -5.85
N ALA A 49 -19.40 -15.53 -5.16
CA ALA A 49 -19.29 -15.50 -3.71
C ALA A 49 -19.03 -14.07 -3.21
N PHE A 50 -18.13 -13.34 -3.87
CA PHE A 50 -17.82 -11.95 -3.55
C PHE A 50 -19.06 -11.04 -3.72
N ARG A 51 -19.80 -11.17 -4.83
CA ARG A 51 -21.05 -10.41 -5.05
C ARG A 51 -22.12 -10.69 -4.00
N LYS A 52 -22.17 -11.93 -3.49
CA LYS A 52 -23.07 -12.33 -2.40
C LYS A 52 -22.53 -11.96 -1.00
N GLN A 53 -21.45 -11.19 -0.93
CA GLN A 53 -20.80 -10.76 0.31
C GLN A 53 -20.30 -11.93 1.18
N ASN A 54 -20.11 -13.12 0.59
CA ASN A 54 -19.46 -14.24 1.26
C ASN A 54 -17.95 -14.13 1.04
N TYR A 55 -17.36 -13.16 1.74
CA TYR A 55 -15.99 -12.73 1.54
C TYR A 55 -14.96 -13.80 1.95
N ASP A 56 -15.23 -14.59 3.00
CA ASP A 56 -14.36 -15.70 3.41
C ASP A 56 -14.23 -16.76 2.32
N LEU A 57 -15.35 -17.13 1.68
CA LEU A 57 -15.35 -18.09 0.59
C LEU A 57 -14.68 -17.50 -0.65
N ALA A 58 -14.95 -16.23 -0.96
CA ALA A 58 -14.31 -15.54 -2.08
C ALA A 58 -12.78 -15.50 -1.92
N ALA A 59 -12.29 -15.15 -0.72
CA ALA A 59 -10.88 -15.14 -0.38
C ALA A 59 -10.23 -16.51 -0.62
N LYS A 60 -10.80 -17.58 -0.07
CA LYS A 60 -10.29 -18.96 -0.25
C LYS A 60 -10.18 -19.35 -1.73
N LEU A 61 -11.22 -19.05 -2.52
CA LEU A 61 -11.22 -19.37 -3.95
C LEU A 61 -10.21 -18.52 -4.73
N TYR A 62 -10.03 -17.24 -4.38
CA TYR A 62 -9.00 -16.39 -4.99
C TYR A 62 -7.58 -16.83 -4.62
N THR A 63 -7.33 -17.25 -3.38
CA THR A 63 -6.03 -17.82 -2.97
C THR A 63 -5.74 -19.12 -3.72
N GLN A 64 -6.75 -19.96 -3.95
CA GLN A 64 -6.62 -21.16 -4.77
C GLN A 64 -6.26 -20.81 -6.23
N LEU A 65 -6.93 -19.81 -6.81
CA LEU A 65 -6.61 -19.32 -8.15
C LEU A 65 -5.21 -18.70 -8.24
N GLN A 66 -4.79 -17.96 -7.21
CA GLN A 66 -3.44 -17.40 -7.10
C GLN A 66 -2.40 -18.53 -7.19
N HIS A 67 -2.58 -19.61 -6.45
CA HIS A 67 -1.64 -20.74 -6.46
C HIS A 67 -1.62 -21.45 -7.83
N TRP A 68 -2.78 -21.61 -8.48
CA TRP A 68 -2.84 -22.24 -9.81
C TRP A 68 -2.27 -21.38 -10.94
N GLN A 69 -2.32 -20.05 -10.81
CA GLN A 69 -1.94 -19.11 -11.85
C GLN A 69 -0.76 -18.23 -11.45
N GLU A 70 0.11 -18.74 -10.56
CA GLU A 70 1.24 -18.00 -9.98
C GLU A 70 2.09 -17.30 -11.05
N HIS A 71 2.37 -17.98 -12.17
CA HIS A 71 3.21 -17.44 -13.25
C HIS A 71 2.51 -16.51 -14.24
N LEU A 72 1.17 -16.43 -14.25
CA LEU A 72 0.42 -15.65 -15.25
C LEU A 72 -0.29 -14.45 -14.63
N GLU A 73 -1.10 -14.71 -13.60
CA GLU A 73 -2.03 -13.72 -13.02
C GLU A 73 -2.03 -13.78 -11.48
N GLY A 74 -0.99 -14.40 -10.88
CA GLY A 74 -0.89 -14.60 -9.43
C GLY A 74 -1.14 -13.32 -8.63
N HIS A 75 -0.51 -12.20 -9.02
CA HIS A 75 -0.67 -10.90 -8.37
C HIS A 75 -2.12 -10.37 -8.43
N VAL A 76 -2.85 -10.63 -9.52
CA VAL A 76 -4.26 -10.20 -9.68
C VAL A 76 -5.15 -10.95 -8.69
N TYR A 77 -4.96 -12.26 -8.58
CA TYR A 77 -5.75 -13.07 -7.64
C TYR A 77 -5.32 -12.85 -6.19
N ALA A 78 -4.03 -12.62 -5.92
CA ALA A 78 -3.55 -12.19 -4.61
C ALA A 78 -4.23 -10.89 -4.17
N ARG A 79 -4.32 -9.88 -5.06
CA ARG A 79 -5.04 -8.62 -4.76
C ARG A 79 -6.53 -8.85 -4.49
N LYS A 80 -7.20 -9.70 -5.27
CA LYS A 80 -8.63 -10.03 -5.06
C LYS A 80 -8.86 -10.82 -3.77
N ALA A 81 -7.96 -11.73 -3.42
CA ALA A 81 -7.97 -12.44 -2.14
C ALA A 81 -7.81 -11.45 -0.99
N ALA A 82 -6.81 -10.56 -1.07
CA ALA A 82 -6.57 -9.50 -0.10
C ALA A 82 -7.79 -8.61 0.10
N GLN A 83 -8.41 -8.14 -0.98
CA GLN A 83 -9.62 -7.33 -0.93
C GLN A 83 -10.79 -8.08 -0.26
N SER A 84 -10.94 -9.38 -0.56
CA SER A 84 -11.99 -10.19 0.07
C SER A 84 -11.73 -10.32 1.58
N LEU A 85 -10.48 -10.56 1.99
CA LEU A 85 -10.10 -10.65 3.40
C LEU A 85 -10.28 -9.32 4.14
N GLU A 86 -9.97 -8.20 3.49
CA GLU A 86 -10.21 -6.86 4.04
C GLU A 86 -11.70 -6.64 4.30
N MET A 87 -12.56 -6.97 3.32
CA MET A 87 -14.02 -6.87 3.46
C MET A 87 -14.60 -7.84 4.51
N ALA A 88 -13.90 -8.94 4.79
CA ALA A 88 -14.22 -9.88 5.87
C ALA A 88 -13.76 -9.39 7.26
N GLY A 89 -12.92 -8.35 7.32
CA GLY A 89 -12.32 -7.82 8.55
C GLY A 89 -11.00 -8.50 8.95
N SER A 90 -10.48 -9.42 8.15
CA SER A 90 -9.21 -10.13 8.38
C SER A 90 -8.01 -9.32 7.89
N LEU A 91 -7.80 -8.13 8.45
CA LEU A 91 -6.80 -7.16 7.98
C LEU A 91 -5.37 -7.70 7.94
N ARG A 92 -4.99 -8.53 8.91
CA ARG A 92 -3.64 -9.13 8.96
C ARG A 92 -3.38 -10.08 7.79
N GLU A 93 -4.35 -10.93 7.45
CA GLU A 93 -4.23 -11.84 6.30
C GLU A 93 -4.30 -11.06 4.99
N ALA A 94 -5.18 -10.05 4.91
CA ALA A 94 -5.25 -9.16 3.76
C ALA A 94 -3.90 -8.48 3.47
N LEU A 95 -3.20 -8.04 4.51
CA LEU A 95 -1.89 -7.40 4.39
C LEU A 95 -0.84 -8.31 3.74
N GLU A 96 -0.76 -9.58 4.15
CA GLU A 96 0.14 -10.56 3.54
C GLU A 96 -0.19 -10.79 2.05
N HIS A 97 -1.49 -10.90 1.72
CA HIS A 97 -1.91 -11.03 0.32
C HIS A 97 -1.66 -9.76 -0.51
N TYR A 98 -1.75 -8.57 0.08
CA TYR A 98 -1.37 -7.32 -0.62
C TYR A 98 0.13 -7.22 -0.85
N ARG A 99 0.96 -7.72 0.07
CA ARG A 99 2.42 -7.85 -0.15
C ARG A 99 2.72 -8.81 -1.30
N LEU A 100 2.06 -9.97 -1.34
CA LEU A 100 2.18 -10.93 -2.45
C LEU A 100 1.72 -10.36 -3.80
N ALA A 101 0.76 -9.43 -3.76
CA ALA A 101 0.29 -8.71 -4.94
C ALA A 101 1.15 -7.49 -5.30
N GLU A 102 2.19 -7.20 -4.51
CA GLU A 102 3.05 -6.01 -4.60
C GLU A 102 2.24 -4.69 -4.60
N ASP A 103 1.09 -4.66 -3.91
CA ASP A 103 0.24 -3.48 -3.77
C ASP A 103 0.69 -2.63 -2.58
N TRP A 104 1.92 -2.13 -2.66
CA TRP A 104 2.57 -1.34 -1.60
C TRP A 104 1.77 -0.13 -1.12
N PRO A 105 1.03 0.62 -1.98
CA PRO A 105 0.14 1.69 -1.50
C PRO A 105 -0.91 1.18 -0.52
N LYS A 106 -1.48 0.00 -0.79
CA LYS A 106 -2.52 -0.59 0.05
C LYS A 106 -1.94 -1.27 1.31
N VAL A 107 -0.77 -1.89 1.19
CA VAL A 107 -0.01 -2.39 2.37
C VAL A 107 0.24 -1.26 3.36
N GLY A 108 0.82 -0.15 2.89
CA GLY A 108 1.08 1.00 3.76
C GLY A 108 -0.21 1.58 4.37
N HIS A 109 -1.30 1.65 3.61
CA HIS A 109 -2.59 2.10 4.14
C HIS A 109 -3.13 1.21 5.27
N LEU A 110 -3.08 -0.12 5.09
CA LEU A 110 -3.52 -1.05 6.14
C LEU A 110 -2.64 -0.97 7.38
N LEU A 111 -1.33 -0.77 7.22
CA LEU A 111 -0.41 -0.51 8.33
C LEU A 111 -0.81 0.76 9.10
N GLN A 112 -1.21 1.83 8.41
CA GLN A 112 -1.73 3.04 9.07
C GLN A 112 -3.03 2.77 9.84
N GLU A 113 -4.00 2.08 9.23
CA GLU A 113 -5.29 1.76 9.86
C GLU A 113 -5.15 0.86 11.10
N THR A 114 -4.13 0.01 11.10
CA THR A 114 -3.80 -0.87 12.24
C THR A 114 -2.89 -0.21 13.27
N GLY A 115 -2.53 1.08 13.08
CA GLY A 115 -1.72 1.86 14.02
C GLY A 115 -0.21 1.66 13.88
N GLN A 116 0.27 0.93 12.87
CA GLN A 116 1.68 0.68 12.60
C GLN A 116 2.28 1.77 11.71
N MET A 117 2.24 3.03 12.19
CA MET A 117 2.59 4.21 11.39
C MET A 117 4.06 4.22 10.91
N GLU A 118 5.00 3.80 11.75
CA GLU A 118 6.43 3.73 11.37
C GLU A 118 6.69 2.72 10.25
N GLU A 119 6.07 1.54 10.32
CA GLU A 119 6.17 0.53 9.26
C GLU A 119 5.54 1.04 7.97
N ALA A 120 4.40 1.73 8.04
CA ALA A 120 3.78 2.36 6.88
C ALA A 120 4.72 3.39 6.22
N LYS A 121 5.36 4.26 7.02
CA LYS A 121 6.35 5.24 6.52
C LYS A 121 7.53 4.54 5.85
N ALA A 122 8.05 3.46 6.44
CA ALA A 122 9.14 2.68 5.88
C ALA A 122 8.77 2.10 4.51
N VAL A 123 7.60 1.44 4.40
CA VAL A 123 7.08 0.89 3.13
C VAL A 123 6.90 1.99 2.08
N PHE A 124 6.29 3.12 2.43
CA PHE A 124 6.12 4.22 1.47
C PHE A 124 7.45 4.83 1.03
N ARG A 125 8.45 4.90 1.90
CA ARG A 125 9.79 5.40 1.54
C ARG A 125 10.53 4.42 0.64
N GLU A 126 10.55 3.14 0.99
CA GLU A 126 11.23 2.07 0.24
C GLU A 126 10.71 1.97 -1.20
N HIS A 127 9.39 2.05 -1.36
CA HIS A 127 8.73 1.98 -2.67
C HIS A 127 8.47 3.36 -3.31
N GLN A 128 9.07 4.43 -2.78
CA GLN A 128 9.02 5.79 -3.34
C GLN A 128 7.60 6.34 -3.54
N ILE A 129 6.66 5.98 -2.66
CA ILE A 129 5.26 6.43 -2.66
C ILE A 129 5.16 7.74 -1.85
N PHE A 130 5.88 8.76 -2.28
CA PHE A 130 6.08 10.00 -1.52
C PHE A 130 4.78 10.74 -1.21
N ALA A 131 3.79 10.69 -2.11
CA ALA A 131 2.49 11.31 -1.87
C ALA A 131 1.76 10.74 -0.64
N ARG A 132 1.95 9.45 -0.34
CA ARG A 132 1.39 8.82 0.87
C ARG A 132 2.26 9.06 2.09
N LEU A 133 3.58 9.01 1.92
CA LEU A 133 4.53 9.31 2.98
C LEU A 133 4.33 10.72 3.57
N VAL A 134 4.08 11.72 2.71
CA VAL A 134 3.77 13.09 3.13
C VAL A 134 2.51 13.13 4.00
N LEU A 135 1.46 12.37 3.65
CA LEU A 135 0.25 12.32 4.47
C LEU A 135 0.53 11.72 5.86
N CYS A 136 1.43 10.72 5.96
CA CYS A 136 1.85 10.20 7.27
C CYS A 136 2.46 11.31 8.13
N TYR A 137 3.39 12.09 7.57
CA TYR A 137 4.03 13.19 8.28
C TYR A 137 3.04 14.29 8.67
N GLU A 138 2.12 14.66 7.78
CA GLU A 138 1.06 15.64 8.08
C GLU A 138 0.15 15.17 9.23
N LEU A 139 -0.18 13.87 9.29
CA LEU A 139 -1.00 13.29 10.37
C LEU A 139 -0.28 13.34 11.73
N GLU A 140 1.04 13.18 11.74
CA GLU A 140 1.87 13.26 12.94
C GLU A 140 2.27 14.70 13.30
N ASN A 141 1.85 15.69 12.50
CA ASN A 141 2.25 17.10 12.59
C ASN A 141 3.75 17.37 12.33
N ASP A 142 4.46 16.43 11.70
CA ASP A 142 5.84 16.63 11.24
C ASP A 142 5.85 17.38 9.90
N PHE A 143 5.49 18.66 9.97
CA PHE A 143 5.35 19.50 8.78
C PHE A 143 6.68 19.84 8.12
N LEU A 144 7.81 19.71 8.84
CA LEU A 144 9.13 19.91 8.26
C LEU A 144 9.46 18.81 7.26
N GLN A 145 9.31 17.54 7.65
CA GLN A 145 9.55 16.41 6.75
C GLN A 145 8.54 16.38 5.59
N ALA A 146 7.27 16.70 5.86
CA ALA A 146 6.27 16.86 4.80
C ALA A 146 6.68 17.94 3.78
N GLY A 147 7.18 19.09 4.26
CA GLY A 147 7.63 20.19 3.41
C GLY A 147 8.82 19.81 2.51
N LEU A 148 9.80 19.10 3.07
CA LEU A 148 10.97 18.61 2.34
C LEU A 148 10.56 17.67 1.21
N LEU A 149 9.68 16.70 1.48
CA LEU A 149 9.18 15.79 0.46
C LEU A 149 8.34 16.48 -0.62
N TYR A 150 7.54 17.49 -0.24
CA TYR A 150 6.83 18.29 -1.23
C TYR A 150 7.78 19.04 -2.16
N GLU A 151 8.89 19.58 -1.64
CA GLU A 151 9.87 20.33 -2.42
C GLU A 151 10.74 19.42 -3.29
N GLN A 152 11.30 18.35 -2.72
CA GLN A 152 12.34 17.54 -3.34
C GLN A 152 11.80 16.45 -4.26
N GLU A 153 10.77 15.74 -3.83
CA GLU A 153 10.31 14.52 -4.52
C GLU A 153 9.04 14.73 -5.34
N LEU A 154 8.20 15.69 -4.95
CA LEU A 154 6.91 15.95 -5.60
C LEU A 154 6.88 17.22 -6.44
N ASP A 155 7.91 18.08 -6.34
CA ASP A 155 8.01 19.40 -7.00
C ASP A 155 6.75 20.28 -6.79
N LYS A 156 6.19 20.23 -5.58
CA LYS A 156 5.01 21.01 -5.17
C LYS A 156 5.41 22.17 -4.26
N ARG A 157 6.15 23.13 -4.81
CA ARG A 157 6.67 24.32 -4.10
C ARG A 157 5.64 25.02 -3.21
N HIS A 158 4.42 25.23 -3.70
CA HIS A 158 3.38 25.89 -2.90
C HIS A 158 2.99 25.09 -1.65
N LYS A 159 2.92 23.76 -1.75
CA LYS A 159 2.61 22.89 -0.60
C LYS A 159 3.80 22.78 0.36
N ALA A 160 5.03 22.78 -0.16
CA ALA A 160 6.23 22.87 0.64
C ALA A 160 6.22 24.16 1.49
N GLU A 161 5.95 25.31 0.86
CA GLU A 161 5.83 26.60 1.57
C GLU A 161 4.79 26.54 2.69
N GLN A 162 3.59 26.02 2.41
CA GLN A 162 2.54 25.88 3.42
C GLN A 162 2.97 24.98 4.58
N SER A 163 3.68 23.89 4.29
CA SER A 163 4.15 22.94 5.30
C SER A 163 5.22 23.57 6.18
N TYR A 164 6.23 24.23 5.58
CA TYR A 164 7.24 24.95 6.35
C TYR A 164 6.63 26.06 7.22
N LYS A 165 5.64 26.81 6.70
CA LYS A 165 4.91 27.81 7.50
C LYS A 165 4.18 27.20 8.69
N LYS A 166 3.63 25.98 8.58
CA LYS A 166 3.04 25.26 9.72
C LYS A 166 4.11 24.83 10.73
N ALA A 167 5.26 24.35 10.24
CA ALA A 167 6.40 23.94 11.07
C ALA A 167 7.00 25.09 11.91
N LEU A 168 6.76 26.36 11.54
CA LEU A 168 7.14 27.52 12.36
C LEU A 168 6.44 27.56 13.74
N ASN A 169 5.32 26.85 13.90
CA ASN A 169 4.61 26.76 15.17
C ASN A 169 5.03 25.54 16.01
N ASP A 170 6.05 24.79 15.58
CA ASP A 170 6.55 23.64 16.34
C ASP A 170 7.12 24.10 17.69
N LYS A 171 7.06 23.23 18.69
CA LYS A 171 7.63 23.51 20.01
C LYS A 171 9.15 23.39 19.99
N ASP A 172 9.68 22.58 19.08
CA ASP A 172 11.11 22.39 18.93
C ASP A 172 11.74 23.59 18.18
N PRO A 173 12.65 24.34 18.81
CA PRO A 173 13.33 25.45 18.15
C PRO A 173 14.18 25.02 16.95
N GLU A 174 14.74 23.80 16.93
CA GLU A 174 15.52 23.29 15.81
C GLU A 174 14.63 23.10 14.57
N VAL A 175 13.45 22.52 14.75
CA VAL A 175 12.46 22.33 13.68
C VAL A 175 12.00 23.66 13.12
N ARG A 176 11.71 24.64 13.98
CA ARG A 176 11.31 25.99 13.57
C ARG A 176 12.39 26.70 12.76
N LEU A 177 13.63 26.71 13.24
CA LEU A 177 14.75 27.34 12.53
C LEU A 177 15.03 26.64 11.19
N SER A 178 15.00 25.31 11.18
CA SER A 178 15.13 24.52 9.94
C SER A 178 14.07 24.95 8.92
N ALA A 179 12.81 25.04 9.35
CA ALA A 179 11.70 25.47 8.50
C ALA A 179 11.89 26.90 7.98
N GLN A 180 12.39 27.83 8.80
CA GLN A 180 12.70 29.19 8.35
C GLN A 180 13.80 29.20 7.28
N LEU A 181 14.90 28.46 7.49
CA LEU A 181 15.98 28.36 6.49
C LEU A 181 15.49 27.73 5.19
N TYR A 182 14.66 26.68 5.25
CA TYR A 182 14.07 26.09 4.04
C TYR A 182 13.11 27.06 3.33
N LEU A 183 12.35 27.89 4.06
CA LEU A 183 11.56 28.97 3.46
C LEU A 183 12.44 30.00 2.76
N VAL A 184 13.56 30.42 3.36
CA VAL A 184 14.52 31.32 2.73
C VAL A 184 15.02 30.72 1.40
N ARG A 185 15.45 29.45 1.43
CA ARG A 185 15.90 28.73 0.22
C ARG A 185 14.81 28.68 -0.85
N LEU A 186 13.58 28.35 -0.45
CA LEU A 186 12.44 28.29 -1.36
C LEU A 186 12.16 29.66 -2.02
N TYR A 187 12.26 30.75 -1.25
CA TYR A 187 12.05 32.12 -1.73
C TYR A 187 13.16 32.61 -2.64
N LEU A 188 14.42 32.26 -2.36
CA LEU A 188 15.54 32.51 -3.27
C LEU A 188 15.31 31.84 -4.63
N GLY A 189 14.82 30.60 -4.64
CA GLY A 189 14.48 29.87 -5.86
C GLY A 189 13.21 30.34 -6.59
N SER A 190 12.49 31.33 -6.05
CA SER A 190 11.19 31.81 -6.55
C SER A 190 11.18 33.32 -6.84
N GLU A 191 12.35 33.93 -7.05
CA GLU A 191 12.53 35.38 -7.33
C GLU A 191 12.02 36.32 -6.22
N ARG A 192 11.74 35.80 -5.01
CA ARG A 192 11.30 36.57 -3.84
C ARG A 192 12.48 36.94 -2.95
N ALA A 193 13.51 37.54 -3.56
CA ALA A 193 14.81 37.75 -2.93
C ALA A 193 14.77 38.66 -1.69
N GLU A 194 13.96 39.73 -1.72
CA GLU A 194 13.84 40.64 -0.57
C GLU A 194 13.19 39.96 0.64
N GLU A 195 12.15 39.14 0.40
CA GLU A 195 11.52 38.35 1.46
C GLU A 195 12.50 37.34 2.04
N ALA A 196 13.25 36.65 1.18
CA ALA A 196 14.31 35.73 1.59
C ALA A 196 15.38 36.41 2.45
N ARG A 197 15.86 37.60 2.04
CA ARG A 197 16.85 38.40 2.80
C ARG A 197 16.33 38.81 4.17
N SER A 198 15.11 39.33 4.23
CA SER A 198 14.51 39.77 5.49
C SER A 198 14.35 38.61 6.48
N LEU A 199 13.91 37.45 6.00
CA LEU A 199 13.74 36.24 6.81
C LEU A 199 15.10 35.68 7.24
N TYR A 200 16.10 35.65 6.36
CA TYR A 200 17.44 35.19 6.69
C TYR A 200 18.10 36.03 7.80
N GLN A 201 17.96 37.36 7.74
CA GLN A 201 18.47 38.24 8.78
C GLN A 201 17.84 37.98 10.15
N GLN A 202 16.53 37.69 10.19
CA GLN A 202 15.83 37.31 11.42
C GLN A 202 16.37 35.98 11.98
N VAL A 203 16.49 34.96 11.12
CA VAL A 203 17.04 33.65 11.49
C VAL A 203 18.46 33.80 12.04
N GLU A 204 19.30 34.59 11.38
CA GLU A 204 20.68 34.80 11.80
C GLU A 204 20.78 35.49 13.16
N GLN A 205 19.94 36.49 13.43
CA GLN A 205 19.87 37.14 14.75
C GLN A 205 19.45 36.14 15.83
N GLU A 206 18.43 35.32 15.56
CA GLU A 206 17.95 34.30 16.48
C GLU A 206 19.04 33.25 16.77
N MET A 207 19.69 32.72 15.73
CA MET A 207 20.78 31.75 15.84
C MET A 207 21.99 32.31 16.59
N ASN A 208 22.38 33.57 16.35
CA ASN A 208 23.52 34.19 17.03
C ASN A 208 23.23 34.54 18.50
N SER A 209 21.96 34.75 18.85
CA SER A 209 21.55 35.10 20.21
C SER A 209 21.42 33.90 21.16
N SER A 210 21.38 32.68 20.63
CA SER A 210 21.16 31.46 21.42
C SER A 210 22.32 30.48 21.28
N VAL A 211 22.92 30.18 22.44
CA VAL A 211 24.09 29.30 22.59
C VAL A 211 23.78 27.87 22.14
N GLN A 212 22.52 27.44 22.25
CA GLN A 212 22.09 26.08 21.89
C GLN A 212 22.24 25.78 20.39
N PHE A 213 22.29 26.81 19.53
CA PHE A 213 22.27 26.58 18.08
C PHE A 213 23.63 26.32 17.44
N GLN A 214 24.72 26.45 18.21
CA GLN A 214 26.05 26.06 17.76
C GLN A 214 26.22 24.54 17.69
N GLU A 215 25.30 23.78 18.31
CA GLU A 215 25.35 22.32 18.42
C GLU A 215 24.68 21.59 17.24
N PHE A 216 24.03 22.31 16.32
CA PHE A 216 23.33 21.73 15.15
C PHE A 216 24.13 21.92 13.86
N PRO A 217 25.02 20.98 13.48
CA PRO A 217 25.90 21.13 12.32
C PRO A 217 25.14 21.26 11.00
N GLU A 218 23.99 20.60 10.87
CA GLU A 218 23.16 20.65 9.65
C GLU A 218 22.61 22.05 9.39
N LEU A 219 22.15 22.73 10.44
CA LEU A 219 21.70 24.11 10.37
C LEU A 219 22.84 25.07 9.98
N GLN A 220 24.06 24.83 10.48
CA GLN A 220 25.22 25.64 10.11
C GLN A 220 25.60 25.48 8.63
N VAL A 221 25.53 24.25 8.10
CA VAL A 221 25.75 23.99 6.68
C VAL A 221 24.68 24.71 5.85
N LEU A 222 23.40 24.53 6.19
CA LEU A 222 22.29 25.14 5.46
C LEU A 222 22.37 26.67 5.49
N ARG A 223 22.65 27.26 6.66
CA ARG A 223 22.91 28.70 6.84
C ARG A 223 24.04 29.17 5.91
N THR A 224 25.17 28.47 5.92
CA THR A 224 26.34 28.86 5.12
C THR A 224 26.05 28.79 3.63
N THR A 225 25.36 27.73 3.18
CA THR A 225 24.94 27.59 1.77
C THR A 225 23.98 28.71 1.36
N ILE A 226 23.00 29.06 2.20
CA ILE A 226 22.06 30.15 1.90
C ILE A 226 22.77 31.51 1.90
N GLY A 227 23.65 31.76 2.87
CA GLY A 227 24.41 33.01 2.95
C GLY A 227 25.32 33.25 1.74
N GLN A 228 25.80 32.20 1.08
CA GLN A 228 26.55 32.31 -0.18
C GLN A 228 25.68 32.67 -1.39
N LEU A 229 24.37 32.48 -1.31
CA LEU A 229 23.42 32.72 -2.40
C LEU A 229 22.74 34.10 -2.32
N LEU A 230 22.89 34.83 -1.21
CA LEU A 230 22.23 36.11 -0.93
C LEU A 230 23.10 37.33 -1.27
#